data_AF-A0AA36J0B5-F1
#
_entry.id   AF-A0AA36J0B5-F1
#
_cell.length_a   1.000
_cell.length_b   1.000
_cell.length_c   1.000
_cell.angle_alpha   90.00
_cell.angle_beta   90.00
_cell.angle_gamma   90.00
#
_symmetry.space_group_name_H-M   'P 1'
#
loop_
_entity.id
_entity.type
_entity.pdbx_description
1 polymer ?
#
loop_
_entity_poly.entity_id
_entity_poly.type
_entity_poly.pdbx_seq_one_letter_code
_entity_poly.pdbx_strand_id
1 'polypeptide(L)'
;MALALGVLGVGVIASAVVRGLGGTSLGAVTLSPRNAAKAAELQRDFPEVRIAGSNQEVVDASECVLVAVLPTQAEEVLKGLVFREDQQVISLMAGLSLSQLRALCGSEKSGPRVCIAIPYPAVAKRQGAALLLQPTEAAETIFQGLGRCVAVQKEAEFRYLMCISGLMGNFYKQQLTAQRWLEARGVPAAAASAWAGASFAAFAADSAEPREETLEELLAEQTPGGLNEKVWQLMDAQGSNQKLCSALEAVHKRLTSGRFPDSAPAALEEASLLTLLGALLRWPFRRRKSRLR
;
A
#
# COMPACT_ATOMS: atom_id res chain seq x y z
N MET A 1 14.78 8.09 23.97
CA MET A 1 16.09 7.78 23.38
C MET A 1 15.89 7.58 21.89
N ALA A 2 16.86 7.95 21.06
CA ALA A 2 16.76 7.80 19.62
C ALA A 2 16.98 6.31 19.24
N LEU A 3 15.99 5.69 18.60
CA LEU A 3 15.98 4.26 18.28
C LEU A 3 17.03 3.91 17.21
N ALA A 4 17.86 2.90 17.44
CA ALA A 4 18.79 2.38 16.41
C ALA A 4 18.06 1.44 15.43
N LEU A 5 17.95 1.86 14.17
CA LEU A 5 17.20 1.16 13.12
C LEU A 5 18.14 0.43 12.14
N GLY A 6 17.94 -0.87 11.98
CA GLY A 6 18.57 -1.69 10.94
C GLY A 6 17.60 -1.91 9.78
N VAL A 7 18.10 -1.92 8.55
CA VAL A 7 17.28 -2.20 7.36
C VAL A 7 17.90 -3.34 6.55
N LEU A 8 17.20 -4.47 6.50
CA LEU A 8 17.53 -5.60 5.65
C LEU A 8 16.74 -5.51 4.34
N GLY A 9 17.44 -5.23 3.23
CA GLY A 9 16.84 -5.04 1.91
C GLY A 9 16.52 -3.58 1.60
N VAL A 10 17.36 -2.94 0.78
CA VAL A 10 17.20 -1.53 0.39
C VAL A 10 16.37 -1.41 -0.90
N GLY A 11 15.10 -1.82 -0.80
CA GLY A 11 14.11 -1.76 -1.86
C GLY A 11 13.43 -0.38 -2.00
N VAL A 12 12.40 -0.29 -2.85
CA VAL A 12 11.61 0.96 -3.03
C VAL A 12 10.94 1.38 -1.73
N ILE A 13 10.22 0.48 -1.06
CA ILE A 13 9.50 0.79 0.17
C ILE A 13 10.47 1.07 1.33
N ALA A 14 11.53 0.26 1.49
CA ALA A 14 12.54 0.51 2.51
C ALA A 14 13.18 1.90 2.35
N SER A 15 13.53 2.26 1.12
CA SER A 15 14.09 3.59 0.82
C SER A 15 13.07 4.71 1.07
N ALA A 16 11.78 4.45 0.82
CA ALA A 16 10.70 5.39 1.13
C ALA A 16 10.59 5.60 2.65
N VAL A 17 10.64 4.53 3.44
CA VAL A 17 10.66 4.61 4.91
C VAL A 17 11.88 5.43 5.36
N VAL A 18 13.10 5.06 4.94
CA VAL A 18 14.32 5.81 5.34
C VAL A 18 14.23 7.29 4.96
N ARG A 19 13.80 7.63 3.74
CA ARG A 19 13.62 9.03 3.32
C ARG A 19 12.58 9.78 4.15
N GLY A 20 11.48 9.12 4.48
CA GLY A 20 10.44 9.72 5.33
C GLY A 20 10.95 9.97 6.75
N LEU A 21 11.81 9.09 7.26
CA LEU A 21 12.44 9.22 8.57
C LEU A 21 13.59 10.24 8.59
N GLY A 22 14.22 10.49 7.44
CA GLY A 22 15.31 11.45 7.31
C GLY A 22 14.97 12.82 7.90
N GLY A 23 15.83 13.33 8.78
CA GLY A 23 15.61 14.60 9.49
C GLY A 23 14.55 14.56 10.61
N THR A 24 14.25 13.38 11.16
CA THR A 24 13.49 13.23 12.42
C THR A 24 14.41 12.81 13.57
N SER A 25 13.92 12.78 14.81
CA SER A 25 14.65 12.33 16.00
C SER A 25 14.88 10.81 16.07
N LEU A 26 14.81 10.10 14.94
CA LEU A 26 15.22 8.71 14.86
C LEU A 26 16.75 8.61 14.95
N GLY A 27 17.22 7.57 15.62
CA GLY A 27 18.64 7.39 15.90
C GLY A 27 19.43 6.97 14.67
N ALA A 28 20.54 6.28 14.91
CA ALA A 28 21.39 5.76 13.83
C ALA A 28 20.62 4.78 12.92
N VAL A 29 20.81 4.90 11.60
CA VAL A 29 20.23 3.99 10.61
C VAL A 29 21.35 3.16 9.96
N THR A 30 21.22 1.83 10.01
CA THR A 30 22.18 0.89 9.42
C THR A 30 21.53 0.12 8.27
N LEU A 31 22.07 0.24 7.07
CA LEU A 31 21.56 -0.44 5.88
C LEU A 31 22.38 -1.68 5.55
N SER A 32 21.70 -2.74 5.10
CA SER A 32 22.34 -3.89 4.47
C SER A 32 23.06 -3.49 3.17
N PRO A 33 24.19 -4.12 2.81
CA PRO A 33 24.97 -3.77 1.62
C PRO A 33 24.31 -4.19 0.29
N ARG A 34 23.28 -5.05 0.33
CA ARG A 34 22.61 -5.56 -0.88
C ARG A 34 21.76 -4.43 -1.50
N ASN A 35 22.07 -4.09 -2.75
CA ASN A 35 21.64 -2.87 -3.48
C ASN A 35 22.47 -1.61 -3.17
N ALA A 36 23.79 -1.71 -3.37
CA ALA A 36 24.78 -0.68 -3.10
C ALA A 36 24.46 0.70 -3.69
N ALA A 37 23.86 0.77 -4.88
CA ALA A 37 23.51 2.05 -5.50
C ALA A 37 22.49 2.84 -4.68
N LYS A 38 21.38 2.21 -4.26
CA LYS A 38 20.37 2.88 -3.42
C LYS A 38 20.87 3.13 -2.00
N ALA A 39 21.65 2.20 -1.43
CA ALA A 39 22.23 2.39 -0.12
C ALA A 39 23.20 3.59 -0.09
N ALA A 40 24.04 3.74 -1.12
CA ALA A 40 24.95 4.88 -1.28
C ALA A 40 24.21 6.20 -1.57
N GLU A 41 23.07 6.15 -2.24
CA GLU A 41 22.18 7.31 -2.37
C GLU A 41 21.66 7.76 -1.01
N LEU A 42 21.06 6.86 -0.23
CA LEU A 42 20.54 7.17 1.10
C LEU A 42 21.63 7.64 2.06
N GLN A 43 22.82 7.05 2.01
CA GLN A 43 23.96 7.49 2.82
C GLN A 43 24.45 8.89 2.46
N ARG A 44 24.40 9.29 1.17
CA ARG A 44 24.72 10.67 0.77
C ARG A 44 23.66 11.66 1.24
N ASP A 45 22.40 11.25 1.19
CA ASP A 45 21.27 12.12 1.52
C ASP A 45 21.13 12.34 3.03
N PHE A 46 21.55 11.37 3.86
CA PHE A 46 21.34 11.37 5.32
C PHE A 46 22.63 11.00 6.08
N PRO A 47 23.26 11.94 6.82
CA PRO A 47 24.49 11.68 7.57
C PRO A 47 24.38 10.59 8.66
N GLU A 48 23.18 10.37 9.19
CA GLU A 48 22.87 9.33 10.18
C GLU A 48 22.81 7.91 9.60
N VAL A 49 22.85 7.77 8.28
CA VAL A 49 22.80 6.50 7.56
C VAL A 49 24.22 5.95 7.36
N ARG A 50 24.43 4.70 7.79
CA ARG A 50 25.64 3.91 7.49
C ARG A 50 25.30 2.63 6.75
N ILE A 51 26.24 2.13 5.98
CA ILE A 51 26.14 0.84 5.27
C ILE A 51 27.00 -0.17 6.03
N ALA A 52 26.41 -1.30 6.42
CA ALA A 52 27.13 -2.39 7.09
C ALA A 52 27.88 -3.29 6.11
N GLY A 53 28.88 -4.03 6.60
CA GLY A 53 29.61 -5.04 5.82
C GLY A 53 28.83 -6.33 5.59
N SER A 54 27.85 -6.63 6.44
CA SER A 54 27.03 -7.84 6.37
C SER A 54 25.61 -7.61 6.92
N ASN A 55 24.69 -8.54 6.61
CA ASN A 55 23.34 -8.50 7.20
C ASN A 55 23.37 -8.73 8.72
N GLN A 56 24.31 -9.55 9.21
CA GLN A 56 24.44 -9.77 10.66
C GLN A 56 24.89 -8.49 11.38
N GLU A 57 25.83 -7.73 10.81
CA GLU A 57 26.22 -6.41 11.35
C GLU A 57 25.06 -5.41 11.39
N VAL A 58 24.08 -5.51 10.47
CA VAL A 58 22.85 -4.73 10.55
C VAL A 58 22.05 -5.15 11.78
N VAL A 59 21.82 -6.45 11.94
CA VAL A 59 21.05 -6.99 13.07
C VAL A 59 21.73 -6.65 14.39
N ASP A 60 23.03 -6.88 14.53
CA ASP A 60 23.77 -6.70 15.78
C ASP A 60 23.70 -5.27 16.30
N ALA A 61 23.78 -4.28 15.40
CA ALA A 61 23.82 -2.88 15.75
C ALA A 61 22.45 -2.21 15.91
N SER A 62 21.36 -2.98 15.85
CA SER A 62 20.00 -2.43 15.82
C SER A 62 19.20 -2.81 17.07
N GLU A 63 18.34 -1.90 17.50
CA GLU A 63 17.27 -2.17 18.46
C GLU A 63 15.99 -2.59 17.74
N CYS A 64 15.77 -2.03 16.54
CA CYS A 64 14.69 -2.38 15.65
C CYS A 64 15.24 -2.77 14.27
N VAL A 65 14.84 -3.92 13.73
CA VAL A 65 15.22 -4.37 12.39
C VAL A 65 14.02 -4.34 11.45
N LEU A 66 14.08 -3.50 10.43
CA LEU A 66 13.15 -3.44 9.32
C LEU A 66 13.56 -4.44 8.24
N VAL A 67 12.76 -5.47 8.02
CA VAL A 67 12.96 -6.49 6.98
C VAL A 67 12.12 -6.15 5.77
N ALA A 68 12.77 -5.74 4.69
CA ALA A 68 12.15 -5.25 3.47
C ALA A 68 12.69 -5.95 2.20
N VAL A 69 12.89 -7.27 2.32
CA VAL A 69 13.21 -8.16 1.20
C VAL A 69 11.94 -8.68 0.54
N LEU A 70 12.06 -9.38 -0.60
CA LEU A 70 10.92 -10.06 -1.21
C LEU A 70 10.56 -11.31 -0.38
N PRO A 71 9.28 -11.73 -0.33
CA PRO A 71 8.89 -12.96 0.37
C PRO A 71 9.69 -14.19 -0.06
N THR A 72 10.02 -14.30 -1.35
CA THR A 72 10.84 -15.39 -1.91
C THR A 72 12.30 -15.38 -1.44
N GLN A 73 12.78 -14.24 -0.93
CA GLN A 73 14.14 -14.08 -0.40
C GLN A 73 14.21 -14.21 1.12
N ALA A 74 13.05 -14.29 1.80
CA ALA A 74 12.97 -14.24 3.25
C ALA A 74 13.78 -15.38 3.91
N GLU A 75 13.64 -16.60 3.41
CA GLU A 75 14.36 -17.75 3.98
C GLU A 75 15.88 -17.63 3.79
N GLU A 76 16.34 -17.31 2.58
CA GLU A 76 17.77 -17.11 2.29
C GLU A 76 18.39 -16.03 3.17
N VAL A 77 17.67 -14.92 3.36
CA VAL A 77 18.20 -13.75 4.06
C VAL A 77 18.15 -13.90 5.58
N LEU A 78 17.09 -14.49 6.13
CA LEU A 78 16.84 -14.47 7.57
C LEU A 78 17.36 -15.70 8.31
N LYS A 79 17.33 -16.89 7.70
CA LYS A 79 17.60 -18.17 8.38
C LYS A 79 19.01 -18.28 8.98
N GLY A 80 19.98 -17.54 8.45
CA GLY A 80 21.36 -17.50 8.95
C GLY A 80 21.64 -16.37 9.94
N LEU A 81 20.66 -15.52 10.25
CA LEU A 81 20.85 -14.38 11.14
C LEU A 81 20.49 -14.74 12.58
N VAL A 82 21.24 -14.19 13.52
CA VAL A 82 20.99 -14.32 14.95
C VAL A 82 20.35 -13.04 15.44
N PHE A 83 19.04 -13.11 15.73
CA PHE A 83 18.31 -12.02 16.37
C PHE A 83 18.33 -12.18 17.89
N ARG A 84 18.34 -11.05 18.60
CA ARG A 84 18.28 -11.02 20.06
C ARG A 84 16.84 -10.85 20.55
N GLU A 85 16.56 -11.36 21.75
CA GLU A 85 15.23 -11.29 22.37
C GLU A 85 14.77 -9.86 22.69
N ASP A 86 15.72 -8.95 22.96
CA ASP A 86 15.44 -7.55 23.29
C ASP A 86 15.09 -6.70 22.06
N GLN A 87 15.26 -7.26 20.84
CA GLN A 87 14.99 -6.55 19.59
C GLN A 87 13.51 -6.55 19.20
N GLN A 88 13.21 -5.62 18.30
CA GLN A 88 11.96 -5.56 17.56
C GLN A 88 12.25 -5.83 16.08
N VAL A 89 11.41 -6.63 15.42
CA VAL A 89 11.51 -6.89 13.99
C VAL A 89 10.22 -6.45 13.31
N ILE A 90 10.35 -5.61 12.29
CA ILE A 90 9.25 -5.12 11.47
C ILE A 90 9.42 -5.70 10.07
N SER A 91 8.53 -6.58 9.64
CA SER A 91 8.51 -7.12 8.29
C SER A 91 7.63 -6.27 7.38
N LEU A 92 8.15 -5.87 6.22
CA LEU A 92 7.39 -5.24 5.14
C LEU A 92 6.86 -6.25 4.12
N MET A 93 6.97 -7.54 4.42
CA MET A 93 6.58 -8.63 3.52
C MET A 93 5.12 -9.00 3.75
N ALA A 94 4.25 -8.63 2.81
CA ALA A 94 2.83 -9.01 2.84
C ALA A 94 2.58 -10.53 2.74
N GLY A 95 3.58 -11.27 2.23
CA GLY A 95 3.44 -12.68 1.85
C GLY A 95 3.69 -13.71 2.96
N LEU A 96 4.16 -13.30 4.14
CA LEU A 96 4.42 -14.21 5.26
C LEU A 96 3.37 -14.09 6.35
N SER A 97 3.00 -15.22 6.96
CA SER A 97 2.26 -15.22 8.23
C SER A 97 3.15 -14.79 9.38
N LEU A 98 2.54 -14.41 10.50
CA LEU A 98 3.28 -14.07 11.71
C LEU A 98 4.08 -15.27 12.23
N SER A 99 3.51 -16.47 12.15
CA SER A 99 4.18 -17.71 12.55
C SER A 99 5.41 -18.02 11.70
N GLN A 100 5.34 -17.81 10.38
CA GLN A 100 6.48 -17.98 9.49
C GLN A 100 7.58 -16.95 9.78
N LEU A 101 7.20 -15.69 10.01
CA LEU A 101 8.16 -14.63 10.38
C LEU A 101 8.85 -14.94 11.71
N ARG A 102 8.10 -15.38 12.74
CA ARG A 102 8.68 -15.79 14.02
C ARG A 102 9.70 -16.91 13.84
N ALA A 103 9.35 -17.94 13.08
CA ALA A 103 10.23 -19.08 12.81
C ALA A 103 11.52 -18.69 12.06
N LEU A 104 11.47 -17.66 11.21
CA LEU A 104 12.65 -17.14 10.51
C LEU A 104 13.53 -16.25 11.38
N CYS A 105 12.97 -15.57 12.38
CA CYS A 105 13.69 -14.67 13.26
C CYS A 105 14.12 -15.31 14.58
N GLY A 106 13.75 -16.56 14.85
CA GLY A 106 14.08 -17.27 16.09
C GLY A 106 12.97 -18.23 16.51
N SER A 107 12.83 -18.45 17.82
CA SER A 107 11.73 -19.25 18.37
C SER A 107 10.63 -18.35 18.93
N GLU A 108 9.38 -18.83 19.00
CA GLU A 108 8.28 -18.06 19.64
C GLU A 108 8.52 -17.75 21.12
N LYS A 109 9.43 -18.49 21.78
CA LYS A 109 9.71 -18.35 23.22
C LYS A 109 10.96 -17.55 23.53
N SER A 110 11.85 -17.37 22.55
CA SER A 110 13.21 -16.86 22.73
C SER A 110 13.67 -16.02 21.53
N GLY A 111 12.74 -15.31 20.89
CA GLY A 111 12.97 -14.51 19.69
C GLY A 111 12.50 -13.07 19.87
N PRO A 112 12.86 -12.18 18.94
CA PRO A 112 12.45 -10.77 19.01
C PRO A 112 10.92 -10.62 18.92
N ARG A 113 10.41 -9.48 19.38
CA ARG A 113 9.02 -9.10 19.10
C ARG A 113 8.87 -8.80 17.62
N VAL A 114 7.92 -9.44 16.94
CA VAL A 114 7.70 -9.28 15.50
C VAL A 114 6.41 -8.51 15.20
N CYS A 115 6.47 -7.63 14.20
CA CYS A 115 5.34 -6.92 13.61
C CYS A 115 5.37 -7.09 12.08
N ILE A 116 4.21 -7.19 11.45
CA ILE A 116 4.08 -7.07 9.99
C ILE A 116 3.47 -5.70 9.68
N ALA A 117 4.13 -4.95 8.80
CA ALA A 117 3.72 -3.61 8.40
C ALA A 117 3.55 -3.52 6.88
N ILE A 118 2.43 -2.94 6.42
CA ILE A 118 2.15 -2.70 5.01
C ILE A 118 2.01 -1.18 4.76
N PRO A 119 3.13 -0.47 4.55
CA PRO A 119 3.10 0.95 4.22
C PRO A 119 2.93 1.19 2.72
N TYR A 120 2.24 2.27 2.37
CA TYR A 120 2.26 2.80 1.00
C TYR A 120 3.51 3.64 0.72
N PRO A 121 3.98 3.74 -0.55
CA PRO A 121 5.16 4.53 -0.91
C PRO A 121 5.13 6.00 -0.45
N ALA A 122 3.94 6.57 -0.23
CA ALA A 122 3.76 7.95 0.24
C ALA A 122 4.36 8.22 1.63
N VAL A 123 4.76 7.19 2.39
CA VAL A 123 5.56 7.35 3.61
C VAL A 123 6.84 8.17 3.40
N ALA A 124 7.42 8.16 2.20
CA ALA A 124 8.58 8.99 1.87
C ALA A 124 8.35 10.49 2.03
N LYS A 125 7.08 10.93 1.96
CA LYS A 125 6.65 12.32 2.10
C LYS A 125 5.93 12.58 3.42
N ARG A 126 5.95 11.62 4.36
CA ARG A 126 5.20 11.64 5.62
C ARG A 126 3.68 11.84 5.45
N GLN A 127 3.17 11.43 4.29
CA GLN A 127 1.76 11.47 3.91
C GLN A 127 1.24 10.04 3.65
N GLY A 128 1.94 9.03 4.18
CA GLY A 128 1.61 7.63 3.96
C GLY A 128 0.48 7.14 4.84
N ALA A 129 -0.01 5.94 4.52
CA ALA A 129 -0.74 5.12 5.45
C ALA A 129 -0.02 3.77 5.60
N ALA A 130 -0.02 3.21 6.81
CA ALA A 130 0.51 1.89 7.10
C ALA A 130 -0.48 1.07 7.92
N LEU A 131 -0.64 -0.19 7.55
CA LEU A 131 -1.38 -1.19 8.34
C LEU A 131 -0.39 -2.04 9.13
N LEU A 132 -0.60 -2.19 10.45
CA LEU A 132 0.25 -2.98 11.34
C LEU A 132 -0.52 -4.18 11.91
N LEU A 133 0.12 -5.35 11.90
CA LEU A 133 -0.30 -6.53 12.64
C LEU A 133 0.66 -6.75 13.82
N GLN A 134 0.11 -6.91 15.02
CA GLN A 134 0.86 -7.09 16.26
C GLN A 134 1.88 -5.95 16.41
N PRO A 135 1.41 -4.70 16.48
CA PRO A 135 2.28 -3.53 16.52
C PRO A 135 3.27 -3.64 17.68
N THR A 136 4.54 -3.36 17.38
CA THR A 136 5.54 -3.08 18.40
C THR A 136 5.63 -1.55 18.59
N GLU A 137 6.18 -1.12 19.73
CA GLU A 137 6.35 0.32 20.02
C GLU A 137 7.18 1.03 18.94
N ALA A 138 8.23 0.38 18.44
CA ALA A 138 9.03 0.90 17.33
C ALA A 138 8.20 1.02 16.04
N ALA A 139 7.37 0.02 15.72
CA ALA A 139 6.54 0.05 14.52
C ALA A 139 5.52 1.19 14.57
N GLU A 140 4.82 1.35 15.69
CA GLU A 140 3.87 2.45 15.86
C GLU A 140 4.57 3.80 15.78
N THR A 141 5.67 3.97 16.50
CA THR A 141 6.45 5.22 16.49
C THR A 141 6.91 5.58 15.07
N ILE A 142 7.48 4.61 14.35
CA ILE A 142 7.95 4.82 12.97
C ILE A 142 6.78 5.20 12.07
N PHE A 143 5.72 4.39 12.01
CA PHE A 143 4.69 4.58 11.00
C PHE A 143 3.71 5.71 11.32
N GLN A 144 3.48 6.05 12.59
CA GLN A 144 2.77 7.27 12.98
C GLN A 144 3.58 8.53 12.60
N GLY A 145 4.92 8.48 12.67
CA GLY A 145 5.78 9.58 12.22
C GLY A 145 5.79 9.75 10.69
N LEU A 146 5.38 8.73 9.94
CA LEU A 146 5.37 8.70 8.47
C LEU A 146 3.99 8.96 7.84
N GLY A 147 2.99 9.26 8.68
CA GLY A 147 1.62 9.54 8.27
C GLY A 147 0.63 8.79 9.16
N ARG A 148 -0.42 8.24 8.56
CA ARG A 148 -1.46 7.51 9.30
C ARG A 148 -1.03 6.06 9.55
N CYS A 149 -1.33 5.57 10.73
CA CYS A 149 -1.12 4.19 11.10
C CYS A 149 -2.43 3.57 11.60
N VAL A 150 -2.79 2.41 11.08
CA VAL A 150 -3.89 1.57 11.59
C VAL A 150 -3.27 0.29 12.11
N ALA A 151 -3.51 -0.05 13.36
CA ALA A 151 -2.92 -1.21 13.99
C ALA A 151 -4.00 -2.19 14.48
N VAL A 152 -3.76 -3.48 14.28
CA VAL A 152 -4.64 -4.56 14.73
C VAL A 152 -3.83 -5.69 15.36
N GLN A 153 -4.47 -6.40 16.28
CA GLN A 153 -3.83 -7.53 16.96
C GLN A 153 -4.09 -8.86 16.25
N LYS A 154 -5.22 -9.04 15.57
CA LYS A 154 -5.61 -10.33 15.00
C LYS A 154 -5.27 -10.43 13.52
N GLU A 155 -4.69 -11.54 13.09
CA GLU A 155 -4.40 -11.80 11.67
C GLU A 155 -5.67 -11.74 10.80
N ALA A 156 -6.80 -12.22 11.31
CA ALA A 156 -8.06 -12.23 10.57
C ALA A 156 -8.52 -10.79 10.22
N GLU A 157 -8.48 -9.88 11.20
CA GLU A 157 -8.80 -8.46 11.01
C GLU A 157 -7.81 -7.81 10.03
N PHE A 158 -6.51 -8.10 10.18
CA PHE A 158 -5.48 -7.60 9.28
C PHE A 158 -5.71 -8.03 7.82
N ARG A 159 -6.11 -9.28 7.57
CA ARG A 159 -6.37 -9.78 6.21
C ARG A 159 -7.58 -9.10 5.56
N TYR A 160 -8.62 -8.76 6.33
CA TYR A 160 -9.72 -7.94 5.83
C TYR A 160 -9.26 -6.53 5.47
N LEU A 161 -8.51 -5.87 6.36
CA LEU A 161 -7.99 -4.53 6.11
C LEU A 161 -7.05 -4.48 4.89
N MET A 162 -6.24 -5.51 4.69
CA MET A 162 -5.40 -5.62 3.49
C MET A 162 -6.20 -5.66 2.19
N CYS A 163 -7.46 -6.12 2.19
CA CYS A 163 -8.28 -6.15 0.97
C CYS A 163 -8.49 -4.74 0.39
N ILE A 164 -8.52 -3.71 1.25
CA ILE A 164 -8.62 -2.30 0.83
C ILE A 164 -7.44 -1.90 -0.05
N SER A 165 -6.24 -2.44 0.17
CA SER A 165 -5.07 -2.15 -0.68
C SER A 165 -5.26 -2.61 -2.13
N GLY A 166 -6.09 -3.63 -2.36
CA GLY A 166 -6.48 -4.09 -3.70
C GLY A 166 -7.30 -3.06 -4.48
N LEU A 167 -7.90 -2.07 -3.80
CA LEU A 167 -8.75 -1.07 -4.44
C LEU A 167 -7.96 0.01 -5.20
N MET A 168 -6.64 0.11 -5.01
CA MET A 168 -5.79 1.05 -5.74
C MET A 168 -5.96 0.90 -7.27
N GLY A 169 -6.00 -0.33 -7.78
CA GLY A 169 -6.22 -0.58 -9.21
C GLY A 169 -7.61 -0.13 -9.69
N ASN A 170 -8.64 -0.36 -8.86
CA ASN A 170 -9.99 0.12 -9.14
C ASN A 170 -10.06 1.66 -9.14
N PHE A 171 -9.40 2.31 -8.18
CA PHE A 171 -9.32 3.78 -8.09
C PHE A 171 -8.70 4.39 -9.36
N TYR A 172 -7.59 3.85 -9.85
CA TYR A 172 -6.98 4.31 -11.11
C TYR A 172 -7.86 4.00 -12.32
N LYS A 173 -8.56 2.86 -12.33
CA LYS A 173 -9.46 2.50 -13.42
C LYS A 173 -10.66 3.44 -13.51
N GLN A 174 -11.20 3.91 -12.39
CA GLN A 174 -12.27 4.91 -12.37
C GLN A 174 -11.81 6.25 -12.93
N GLN A 175 -10.63 6.73 -12.51
CA GLN A 175 -10.02 7.96 -13.06
C GLN A 175 -9.82 7.87 -14.58
N LEU A 176 -9.24 6.76 -15.05
CA LEU A 176 -9.04 6.53 -16.48
C LEU A 176 -10.38 6.50 -17.23
N THR A 177 -11.42 5.91 -16.64
CA THR A 177 -12.75 5.85 -17.26
C THR A 177 -13.36 7.26 -17.38
N ALA A 178 -13.25 8.09 -16.34
CA ALA A 178 -13.68 9.49 -16.37
C ALA A 178 -12.90 10.32 -17.39
N GLN A 179 -11.58 10.17 -17.43
CA GLN A 179 -10.73 10.81 -18.45
C GLN A 179 -11.18 10.44 -19.87
N ARG A 180 -11.38 9.15 -20.16
CA ARG A 180 -11.78 8.70 -21.51
C ARG A 180 -13.19 9.14 -21.87
N TRP A 181 -14.08 9.30 -20.88
CA TRP A 181 -15.41 9.86 -21.10
C TRP A 181 -15.34 11.33 -21.54
N LEU A 182 -14.43 12.13 -20.96
CA LEU A 182 -14.18 13.52 -21.35
C LEU A 182 -13.58 13.60 -22.76
N GLU A 183 -12.57 12.79 -23.05
CA GLU A 183 -11.93 12.73 -24.37
C GLU A 183 -12.93 12.36 -25.48
N ALA A 184 -13.82 11.40 -25.22
CA ALA A 184 -14.88 11.01 -26.15
C ALA A 184 -15.89 12.14 -26.47
N ARG A 185 -15.85 13.26 -25.73
CA ARG A 185 -16.66 14.47 -25.93
C ARG A 185 -15.85 15.64 -26.49
N GLY A 186 -14.62 15.38 -26.96
CA GLY A 186 -13.76 16.38 -27.59
C GLY A 186 -12.91 17.20 -26.62
N VAL A 187 -12.90 16.85 -25.31
CA VAL A 187 -11.97 17.48 -24.37
C VAL A 187 -10.55 17.02 -24.70
N PRO A 188 -9.57 17.93 -24.85
CA PRO A 188 -8.18 17.54 -25.10
C PRO A 188 -7.64 16.61 -24.02
N ALA A 189 -6.90 15.56 -24.41
CA ALA A 189 -6.41 14.52 -23.50
C ALA A 189 -5.61 15.09 -22.31
N ALA A 190 -4.79 16.12 -22.55
CA ALA A 190 -4.03 16.79 -21.50
C ALA A 190 -4.95 17.44 -20.44
N ALA A 191 -5.99 18.15 -20.88
CA ALA A 191 -6.96 18.78 -19.98
C ALA A 191 -7.82 17.73 -19.25
N ALA A 192 -8.24 16.67 -19.95
CA ALA A 192 -9.03 15.59 -19.36
C ALA A 192 -8.25 14.84 -18.27
N SER A 193 -6.98 14.53 -18.52
CA SER A 193 -6.10 13.87 -17.57
C SER A 193 -5.79 14.76 -16.36
N ALA A 194 -5.45 16.03 -16.60
CA ALA A 194 -5.17 16.99 -15.53
C ALA A 194 -6.38 17.20 -14.61
N TRP A 195 -7.58 17.39 -15.20
CA TRP A 195 -8.78 17.60 -14.41
C TRP A 195 -9.20 16.35 -13.63
N ALA A 196 -9.25 15.17 -14.27
CA ALA A 196 -9.61 13.93 -13.59
C ALA A 196 -8.64 13.63 -12.43
N GLY A 197 -7.32 13.78 -12.64
CA GLY A 197 -6.33 13.57 -11.59
C GLY A 197 -6.49 14.56 -10.43
N ALA A 198 -6.63 15.86 -10.73
CA ALA A 198 -6.78 16.90 -9.71
C ALA A 198 -8.07 16.72 -8.89
N SER A 199 -9.20 16.39 -9.54
CA SER A 199 -10.47 16.14 -8.86
C SER A 199 -10.39 14.95 -7.90
N PHE A 200 -9.89 13.79 -8.36
CA PHE A 200 -9.79 12.61 -7.51
C PHE A 200 -8.79 12.81 -6.36
N ALA A 201 -7.71 13.56 -6.57
CA ALA A 201 -6.79 13.93 -5.49
C ALA A 201 -7.48 14.80 -4.44
N ALA A 202 -8.28 15.79 -4.86
CA ALA A 202 -9.05 16.63 -3.94
C ALA A 202 -10.08 15.81 -3.14
N PHE A 203 -10.81 14.90 -3.80
CA PHE A 203 -11.78 14.03 -3.11
C PHE A 203 -11.11 13.10 -2.10
N ALA A 204 -9.98 12.49 -2.47
CA ALA A 204 -9.24 11.61 -1.59
C ALA A 204 -8.65 12.36 -0.38
N ALA A 205 -8.22 13.61 -0.56
CA ALA A 205 -7.75 14.45 0.52
C ALA A 205 -8.87 14.82 1.50
N ASP A 206 -10.04 15.18 0.99
CA ASP A 206 -11.22 15.51 1.80
C ASP A 206 -11.71 14.29 2.62
N SER A 207 -11.74 13.10 1.99
CA SER A 207 -12.16 11.86 2.67
C SER A 207 -11.09 11.23 3.58
N ALA A 208 -9.89 11.82 3.69
CA ALA A 208 -8.80 11.23 4.46
C ALA A 208 -8.87 11.53 5.97
N GLU A 209 -9.69 12.50 6.38
CA GLU A 209 -9.82 12.93 7.78
C GLU A 209 -10.59 11.89 8.63
N PRO A 210 -10.08 11.46 9.80
CA PRO A 210 -10.73 10.44 10.63
C PRO A 210 -11.83 11.00 11.54
N ARG A 211 -13.05 10.46 11.44
CA ARG A 211 -14.22 10.66 12.32
C ARG A 211 -15.04 9.36 12.44
N GLU A 212 -15.84 9.22 13.50
CA GLU A 212 -16.62 7.99 13.76
C GLU A 212 -17.62 7.64 12.63
N GLU A 213 -18.21 8.65 11.98
CA GLU A 213 -19.17 8.49 10.86
C GLU A 213 -18.72 9.27 9.61
N THR A 214 -17.40 9.39 9.38
CA THR A 214 -16.85 10.31 8.36
C THR A 214 -17.49 10.18 6.98
N LEU A 215 -17.62 8.94 6.48
CA LEU A 215 -18.02 8.72 5.09
C LEU A 215 -19.54 8.88 4.92
N GLU A 216 -20.32 8.50 5.94
CA GLU A 216 -21.75 8.76 6.01
C GLU A 216 -22.04 10.26 6.05
N GLU A 217 -21.28 11.03 6.84
CA GLU A 217 -21.36 12.50 6.88
C GLU A 217 -21.04 13.11 5.51
N LEU A 218 -19.94 12.70 4.86
CA LEU A 218 -19.58 13.18 3.51
C LEU A 218 -20.64 12.86 2.44
N LEU A 219 -21.40 11.79 2.61
CA LEU A 219 -22.56 11.50 1.75
C LEU A 219 -23.74 12.42 2.08
N ALA A 220 -24.02 12.65 3.36
CA ALA A 220 -25.13 13.48 3.83
C ALA A 220 -24.95 14.98 3.52
N GLU A 221 -23.71 15.48 3.47
CA GLU A 221 -23.39 16.87 3.14
C GLU A 221 -23.62 17.22 1.66
N GLN A 222 -23.83 16.23 0.80
CA GLN A 222 -24.07 16.48 -0.63
C GLN A 222 -25.40 17.22 -0.85
N THR A 223 -25.40 18.14 -1.82
CA THR A 223 -26.61 18.88 -2.18
C THR A 223 -27.71 17.91 -2.63
N PRO A 224 -28.90 17.91 -1.98
CA PRO A 224 -30.02 17.06 -2.39
C PRO A 224 -30.44 17.34 -3.85
N GLY A 225 -30.57 16.29 -4.65
CA GLY A 225 -30.81 16.37 -6.10
C GLY A 225 -29.60 16.79 -6.93
N GLY A 226 -28.44 16.97 -6.29
CA GLY A 226 -27.21 17.44 -6.92
C GLY A 226 -26.52 16.39 -7.80
N LEU A 227 -25.45 16.81 -8.47
CA LEU A 227 -24.69 15.96 -9.39
C LEU A 227 -24.04 14.77 -8.68
N ASN A 228 -23.46 14.99 -7.49
CA ASN A 228 -22.77 13.95 -6.73
C ASN A 228 -23.76 12.84 -6.30
N GLU A 229 -24.91 13.23 -5.75
CA GLU A 229 -25.96 12.31 -5.33
C GLU A 229 -26.44 11.46 -6.51
N LYS A 230 -26.71 12.12 -7.65
CA LYS A 230 -27.23 11.46 -8.84
C LYS A 230 -26.30 10.37 -9.35
N VAL A 231 -24.99 10.62 -9.34
CA VAL A 231 -24.00 9.67 -9.87
C VAL A 231 -23.94 8.42 -9.00
N TRP A 232 -23.76 8.56 -7.68
CA TRP A 232 -23.60 7.37 -6.82
C TRP A 232 -24.89 6.55 -6.74
N GLN A 233 -26.06 7.18 -6.68
CA GLN A 233 -27.36 6.45 -6.68
C GLN A 233 -27.57 5.65 -7.96
N LEU A 234 -27.24 6.22 -9.13
CA LEU A 234 -27.35 5.48 -10.40
C LEU A 234 -26.37 4.31 -10.47
N MET A 235 -25.15 4.49 -9.99
CA MET A 235 -24.15 3.42 -9.96
C MET A 235 -24.54 2.30 -8.98
N ASP A 236 -25.04 2.66 -7.81
CA ASP A 236 -25.51 1.70 -6.81
C ASP A 236 -26.71 0.91 -7.32
N ALA A 237 -27.71 1.57 -7.93
CA ALA A 237 -28.83 0.91 -8.58
C ALA A 237 -28.41 -0.05 -9.73
N GLN A 238 -27.22 0.15 -10.31
CA GLN A 238 -26.62 -0.73 -11.33
C GLN A 238 -25.73 -1.83 -10.74
N GLY A 239 -25.74 -2.00 -9.42
CA GLY A 239 -25.04 -3.05 -8.71
C GLY A 239 -23.56 -2.77 -8.46
N SER A 240 -23.11 -1.51 -8.50
CA SER A 240 -21.68 -1.17 -8.35
C SER A 240 -21.12 -1.59 -6.99
N ASN A 241 -21.86 -1.32 -5.90
CA ASN A 241 -21.41 -1.64 -4.54
C ASN A 241 -21.38 -3.14 -4.27
N GLN A 242 -22.34 -3.90 -4.81
CA GLN A 242 -22.35 -5.36 -4.70
C GLN A 242 -21.15 -5.96 -5.44
N LYS A 243 -20.80 -5.44 -6.63
CA LYS A 243 -19.60 -5.88 -7.37
C LYS A 243 -18.32 -5.56 -6.61
N LEU A 244 -18.24 -4.41 -5.94
CA LEU A 244 -17.12 -4.05 -5.08
C LEU A 244 -16.98 -5.05 -3.92
N CYS A 245 -18.07 -5.36 -3.21
CA CYS A 245 -18.07 -6.36 -2.14
C CYS A 245 -17.60 -7.72 -2.64
N SER A 246 -18.13 -8.22 -3.76
CA SER A 246 -17.70 -9.50 -4.33
C SER A 246 -16.22 -9.50 -4.75
N ALA A 247 -15.70 -8.38 -5.24
CA ALA A 247 -14.27 -8.25 -5.55
C ALA A 247 -13.40 -8.31 -4.29
N LEU A 248 -13.81 -7.63 -3.21
CA LEU A 248 -13.13 -7.67 -1.91
C LEU A 248 -13.16 -9.08 -1.31
N GLU A 249 -14.28 -9.78 -1.39
CA GLU A 249 -14.40 -11.19 -0.97
C GLU A 249 -13.45 -12.11 -1.76
N ALA A 250 -13.32 -11.91 -3.07
CA ALA A 250 -12.39 -12.66 -3.90
C ALA A 250 -10.92 -12.39 -3.52
N VAL A 251 -10.57 -11.14 -3.23
CA VAL A 251 -9.23 -10.77 -2.71
C VAL A 251 -8.98 -11.41 -1.34
N HIS A 252 -9.96 -11.35 -0.43
CA HIS A 252 -9.87 -11.96 0.89
C HIS A 252 -9.65 -13.48 0.80
N LYS A 253 -10.42 -14.17 -0.05
CA LYS A 253 -10.26 -15.61 -0.32
C LYS A 253 -8.84 -15.93 -0.81
N ARG A 254 -8.27 -15.09 -1.68
CA ARG A 254 -6.89 -15.24 -2.14
C ARG A 254 -5.89 -15.09 -1.00
N LEU A 255 -5.99 -14.01 -0.21
CA LEU A 255 -5.10 -13.73 0.93
C LEU A 255 -5.14 -14.84 2.01
N THR A 256 -6.29 -15.48 2.19
CA THR A 256 -6.47 -16.54 3.19
C THR A 256 -6.12 -17.94 2.69
N SER A 257 -6.10 -18.17 1.37
CA SER A 257 -5.79 -19.47 0.77
C SER A 257 -4.31 -19.91 0.83
N GLY A 258 -3.42 -19.08 1.38
CA GLY A 258 -1.99 -19.38 1.50
C GLY A 258 -1.21 -19.36 0.18
N ARG A 259 -1.86 -19.04 -0.95
CA ARG A 259 -1.22 -18.86 -2.26
C ARG A 259 -1.00 -17.38 -2.54
N PHE A 260 0.09 -16.82 -2.03
CA PHE A 260 0.70 -15.68 -2.71
C PHE A 260 1.28 -16.22 -4.03
N PRO A 261 1.05 -15.56 -5.17
CA PRO A 261 1.72 -16.00 -6.38
C PRO A 261 3.23 -15.83 -6.15
N ASP A 262 3.98 -16.90 -6.41
CA ASP A 262 5.41 -16.78 -6.67
C ASP A 262 5.52 -15.81 -7.85
N SER A 263 6.01 -14.59 -7.59
CA SER A 263 6.05 -13.45 -8.51
C SER A 263 4.70 -12.76 -8.82
N ALA A 264 4.76 -11.43 -8.97
CA ALA A 264 3.75 -10.73 -9.74
C ALA A 264 3.60 -11.45 -11.09
N PRO A 265 2.38 -11.66 -11.61
CA PRO A 265 2.24 -12.21 -12.95
C PRO A 265 3.13 -11.39 -13.89
N ALA A 266 4.01 -12.09 -14.61
CA ALA A 266 4.78 -11.52 -15.71
C ALA A 266 3.84 -10.59 -16.48
N ALA A 267 4.31 -9.37 -16.70
CA ALA A 267 3.57 -8.25 -17.30
C ALA A 267 2.33 -8.73 -18.07
N LEU A 268 1.14 -8.31 -17.64
CA LEU A 268 -0.04 -8.37 -18.48
C LEU A 268 0.36 -7.73 -19.81
N GLU A 269 0.60 -8.56 -20.82
CA GLU A 269 1.00 -8.11 -22.15
C GLU A 269 0.02 -7.01 -22.59
N GLU A 270 0.58 -5.91 -23.10
CA GLU A 270 -0.13 -4.70 -23.54
C GLU A 270 -1.28 -5.00 -24.54
N ALA A 271 -1.34 -6.22 -25.09
CA ALA A 271 -2.38 -6.72 -25.99
C ALA A 271 -3.79 -6.84 -25.36
N SER A 272 -3.90 -6.97 -24.03
CA SER A 272 -5.21 -7.14 -23.36
C SER A 272 -6.05 -5.86 -23.29
N LEU A 273 -5.41 -4.69 -23.12
CA LEU A 273 -6.09 -3.40 -23.03
C LEU A 273 -6.68 -2.93 -24.38
N LEU A 274 -5.98 -3.22 -25.48
CA LEU A 274 -6.48 -2.92 -26.84
C LEU A 274 -7.68 -3.80 -27.24
N THR A 275 -7.72 -5.05 -26.77
CA THR A 275 -8.82 -5.97 -27.06
C THR A 275 -10.10 -5.59 -26.29
N LEU A 276 -9.96 -5.10 -25.05
CA LEU A 276 -11.05 -4.52 -24.27
C LEU A 276 -11.53 -3.15 -24.81
N LEU A 277 -10.63 -2.34 -25.38
CA LEU A 277 -10.99 -1.09 -26.08
C LEU A 277 -11.77 -1.35 -27.38
N GLY A 278 -11.45 -2.43 -28.11
CA GLY A 278 -12.15 -2.83 -29.33
C GLY A 278 -13.61 -3.28 -29.11
N ALA A 279 -13.92 -3.86 -27.94
CA ALA A 279 -15.27 -4.29 -27.59
C ALA A 279 -16.19 -3.12 -27.18
N LEU A 280 -15.64 -2.07 -26.56
CA LEU A 280 -16.39 -0.87 -26.15
C LEU A 280 -16.77 0.04 -27.32
N LEU A 281 -16.04 0.00 -28.44
CA LEU A 281 -16.34 0.76 -29.66
C LEU A 281 -17.47 0.14 -30.52
N ARG A 282 -17.94 -1.09 -30.21
CA ARG A 282 -18.93 -1.81 -31.02
C ARG A 282 -20.34 -1.89 -30.42
N TRP A 283 -20.64 -1.15 -29.35
CA TRP A 283 -21.98 -1.14 -28.75
C TRP A 283 -22.95 -0.26 -29.57
N PRO A 284 -23.99 -0.81 -30.24
CA PRO A 284 -24.89 0.00 -31.04
C PRO A 284 -26.01 0.59 -30.16
N PHE A 285 -26.00 1.91 -29.99
CA PHE A 285 -27.12 2.65 -29.41
C PHE A 285 -28.29 2.63 -30.42
N ARG A 286 -29.31 1.80 -30.19
CA ARG A 286 -30.59 1.89 -30.92
C ARG A 286 -31.29 3.20 -30.53
N ARG A 287 -31.19 4.22 -31.40
CA ARG A 287 -32.07 5.40 -31.35
C ARG A 287 -33.50 4.98 -31.68
N ARG A 288 -34.40 4.93 -30.68
CA ARG A 288 -35.84 5.02 -30.95
C ARG A 288 -36.18 6.50 -31.15
N LYS A 289 -36.47 6.87 -32.41
CA LYS A 289 -37.05 8.17 -32.77
C LYS A 289 -38.45 8.28 -32.14
N SER A 290 -38.70 9.36 -31.41
CA SER A 290 -40.05 9.83 -31.12
C SER A 290 -40.74 10.18 -32.44
N ARG A 291 -41.96 9.69 -32.64
CA ARG A 291 -42.91 10.24 -33.60
C ARG A 291 -43.97 10.97 -32.80
N LEU A 292 -43.92 12.30 -32.82
CA LEU A 292 -45.09 13.14 -32.60
C LEU A 292 -45.82 13.26 -33.95
N ARG A 293 -47.06 12.77 -33.97
CA ARG A 293 -48.19 13.33 -34.72
C ARG A 293 -49.40 13.19 -33.82
#